data_AF-A0A7G8X1H4-F1
#
_entry.id   AF-A0A7G8X1H4-F1
#
_cell.length_a   1.000
_cell.length_b   1.000
_cell.length_c   1.000
_cell.angle_alpha   90.00
_cell.angle_beta   90.00
_cell.angle_gamma   90.00
#
_symmetry.space_group_name_H-M   'P 1'
#
loop_
_entity.id
_entity.type
_entity.pdbx_description
1 polymer ?
#
loop_
_entity_poly.entity_id
_entity_poly.type
_entity_poly.pdbx_seq_one_letter_code
_entity_poly.pdbx_strand_id
1 'polypeptide(L)'
;MNIDKEREYVLLSWKWCWDKDHLVFWGHQTADEEKRSYGGYTMDVEGCEKYTEQELIESHHRFWGSQRMHELDREGTYAIKLSDLLKFGQKKTIIYK
;
A
#
# COMPACT_ATOMS: atom_id res chain seq x y z
N MET A 1 6.25 -18.41 -16.03
CA MET A 1 6.07 -17.09 -15.41
C MET A 1 5.39 -17.37 -14.07
N ASN A 2 6.16 -17.31 -12.97
CA ASN A 2 5.69 -17.72 -11.64
C ASN A 2 4.93 -16.57 -11.01
N ILE A 3 3.61 -16.69 -10.99
CA ILE A 3 2.67 -15.71 -10.42
C ILE A 3 2.84 -15.55 -8.90
N ASP A 4 3.55 -16.47 -8.23
CA ASP A 4 3.76 -16.45 -6.76
C ASP A 4 4.96 -15.62 -6.26
N LYS A 5 5.74 -14.96 -7.14
CA LYS A 5 6.96 -14.22 -6.74
C LYS A 5 6.92 -12.71 -6.92
N GLU A 6 5.86 -12.16 -7.51
CA GLU A 6 5.85 -10.73 -7.83
C GLU A 6 5.36 -9.92 -6.62
N ARG A 7 6.20 -8.95 -6.22
CA ARG A 7 5.93 -8.01 -5.13
C ARG A 7 4.96 -6.94 -5.63
N GLU A 8 3.69 -7.29 -5.73
CA GLU A 8 2.64 -6.44 -6.33
C GLU A 8 1.83 -5.65 -5.30
N TYR A 9 2.04 -5.89 -4.01
CA TYR A 9 1.27 -5.25 -2.95
C TYR A 9 2.09 -4.18 -2.24
N VAL A 10 1.41 -3.14 -1.77
CA VAL A 10 1.98 -2.12 -0.89
C VAL A 10 1.12 -2.00 0.36
N LEU A 11 1.75 -1.65 1.48
CA LEU A 11 1.04 -1.42 2.74
C LEU A 11 0.69 0.06 2.87
N LEU A 12 -0.60 0.36 2.83
CA LEU A 12 -1.18 1.69 2.99
C LEU A 12 -1.47 1.93 4.48
N SER A 13 -0.96 3.05 5.03
CA SER A 13 -1.25 3.49 6.40
C SER A 13 -2.02 4.81 6.40
N TRP A 14 -3.15 4.85 7.10
CA TRP A 14 -3.97 6.08 7.22
C TRP A 14 -3.53 6.98 8.38
N LYS A 15 -2.74 6.45 9.31
CA LYS A 15 -2.33 7.13 10.54
C LYS A 15 -1.58 8.43 10.28
N TRP A 16 -0.70 8.42 9.28
CA TRP A 16 0.19 9.53 8.95
C TRP A 16 -0.26 10.31 7.72
N CYS A 17 -1.49 10.08 7.26
CA CYS A 17 -2.13 10.88 6.23
C CYS A 17 -2.67 12.17 6.87
N TRP A 18 -1.85 13.22 6.87
CA TRP A 18 -2.26 14.55 7.38
C TRP A 18 -3.20 15.26 6.40
N ASP A 19 -3.10 14.92 5.12
CA ASP A 19 -3.94 15.44 4.05
C ASP A 19 -4.69 14.29 3.39
N LYS A 20 -6.03 14.35 3.41
CA LYS A 20 -6.93 13.31 2.86
C LYS A 20 -6.68 13.04 1.37
N ASP A 21 -5.96 13.92 0.69
CA ASP A 21 -5.60 13.77 -0.71
C ASP A 21 -4.33 12.93 -0.94
N HIS A 22 -3.49 12.74 0.09
CA HIS A 22 -2.21 12.04 -0.02
C HIS A 22 -2.25 10.66 0.66
N LEU A 23 -1.73 9.65 -0.04
CA LEU A 23 -1.60 8.29 0.49
C LEU A 23 -0.22 8.10 1.11
N VAL A 24 -0.16 7.40 2.23
CA VAL A 24 1.10 7.10 2.92
C VAL A 24 1.33 5.60 2.92
N PHE A 25 2.49 5.19 2.44
CA PHE A 25 2.91 3.81 2.30
C PHE A 25 3.98 3.47 3.33
N TRP A 26 4.04 2.19 3.69
CA TRP A 26 5.00 1.71 4.67
C TRP A 26 6.36 1.44 4.05
N GLY A 27 7.42 1.79 4.79
CA GLY A 27 8.80 1.44 4.47
C GLY A 27 9.43 2.27 3.36
N HIS A 28 10.71 2.04 3.17
CA HIS A 28 11.49 2.49 2.01
C HIS A 28 11.89 1.25 1.21
N GLN A 29 11.88 1.35 -0.11
CA GLN A 29 12.20 0.25 -1.01
C GLN A 29 13.50 -0.45 -0.60
N THR A 30 13.40 -1.72 -0.20
CA THR A 30 14.57 -2.58 0.03
C THR A 30 14.85 -3.43 -1.20
N ALA A 31 16.11 -3.82 -1.40
CA ALA A 31 16.49 -4.69 -2.51
C ALA A 31 15.85 -6.09 -2.36
N ASP A 32 15.73 -6.83 -3.45
CA ASP A 32 15.04 -8.14 -3.46
C ASP A 32 15.64 -9.19 -2.51
N GLU A 33 16.93 -9.06 -2.21
CA GLU A 33 17.68 -9.99 -1.36
C GLU A 33 17.75 -9.55 0.12
N GLU A 34 17.17 -8.40 0.48
CA GLU A 34 17.25 -7.86 1.84
C GLU A 34 16.00 -8.16 2.69
N LYS A 35 16.21 -8.23 4.00
CA LYS A 35 15.12 -8.36 4.97
C LYS A 35 14.31 -7.06 4.99
N ARG A 36 12.99 -7.17 4.85
CA ARG A 36 12.09 -6.01 4.79
C ARG A 36 12.27 -5.09 5.98
N SER A 37 12.36 -3.80 5.69
CA SER A 37 12.32 -2.76 6.70
C SER A 37 10.88 -2.36 6.94
N TYR A 38 10.37 -2.63 8.13
CA TYR A 38 9.09 -2.11 8.61
C TYR A 38 9.23 -0.71 9.25
N GLY A 39 10.31 0.00 8.92
CA GLY A 39 10.65 1.32 9.47
C GLY A 39 10.37 2.45 8.49
N GLY A 40 9.69 3.49 8.98
CA GLY A 40 9.45 4.73 8.22
C GLY A 40 8.20 4.67 7.34
N TYR A 41 7.80 5.84 6.85
CA TYR A 41 6.63 6.00 5.97
C TYR A 41 7.00 6.93 4.82
N THR A 42 6.46 6.66 3.64
CA THR A 42 6.72 7.45 2.42
C THR A 42 5.43 7.75 1.68
N MET A 43 5.38 8.88 0.98
CA MET A 43 4.31 9.18 0.01
C MET A 43 4.67 8.72 -1.41
N ASP A 44 5.92 8.29 -1.62
CA ASP A 44 6.38 7.77 -2.90
C ASP A 44 6.00 6.29 -3.04
N VAL A 45 5.04 6.01 -3.93
CA VAL A 45 4.59 4.65 -4.24
C VAL A 45 5.66 3.82 -4.97
N GLU A 46 6.56 4.45 -5.71
CA GLU A 46 7.60 3.73 -6.44
C GLU A 46 8.74 3.32 -5.51
N GLY A 47 9.07 4.21 -4.56
CA GLY A 47 10.09 4.03 -3.53
C GLY A 47 9.60 3.44 -2.21
N CYS A 48 8.37 2.93 -2.12
CA CYS A 48 7.87 2.23 -0.93
C CYS A 48 8.18 0.74 -0.96
N GLU A 49 8.03 0.10 0.20
CA GLU A 49 8.22 -1.35 0.30
C GLU A 49 7.08 -2.10 -0.40
N LYS A 50 7.47 -3.07 -1.24
CA LYS A 50 6.55 -3.89 -2.03
C LYS A 50 6.57 -5.33 -1.55
N TYR A 51 5.42 -5.92 -1.28
CA TYR A 51 5.26 -7.22 -0.66
C TYR A 51 4.59 -8.22 -1.61
N THR A 52 4.88 -9.50 -1.41
CA THR A 52 4.08 -10.59 -1.99
C THR A 52 2.82 -10.79 -1.17
N GLU A 53 1.80 -11.41 -1.77
CA GLU A 53 0.59 -11.80 -1.06
C GLU A 53 0.89 -12.73 0.13
N GLN A 54 1.80 -13.68 -0.07
CA GLN A 54 2.19 -14.64 0.95
C GLN A 54 2.86 -13.97 2.16
N GLU A 55 3.80 -13.02 1.93
CA GLU A 55 4.44 -12.24 3.01
C GLU A 55 3.39 -11.53 3.89
N LEU A 56 2.33 -11.02 3.25
CA LEU A 56 1.25 -10.29 3.93
C LEU A 56 0.27 -11.19 4.67
N ILE A 57 -0.01 -12.38 4.13
CA ILE A 57 -0.83 -13.40 4.81
C ILE A 57 -0.10 -13.90 6.06
N GLU A 58 1.19 -14.22 5.94
CA GLU A 58 2.03 -14.71 7.05
C GLU A 58 2.20 -13.66 8.16
N SER A 59 2.22 -12.39 7.81
CA SER A 59 2.28 -11.26 8.75
C SER A 59 0.92 -10.77 9.25
N HIS A 60 -0.17 -11.45 8.87
CA HIS A 60 -1.55 -11.14 9.28
C HIS A 60 -2.01 -9.71 8.93
N HIS A 61 -1.56 -9.17 7.80
CA HIS A 61 -2.04 -7.88 7.32
C HIS A 61 -3.46 -7.97 6.73
N ARG A 62 -4.21 -6.88 6.90
CA ARG A 62 -5.56 -6.75 6.33
C ARG A 62 -5.44 -6.39 4.86
N PHE A 63 -6.15 -7.09 3.99
CA PHE A 63 -6.23 -6.74 2.59
C PHE A 63 -7.32 -5.69 2.36
N TRP A 64 -7.04 -4.74 1.48
CA TRP A 64 -8.00 -3.74 1.04
C TRP A 64 -9.13 -4.42 0.27
N GLY A 65 -10.34 -4.36 0.82
CA GLY A 65 -11.52 -5.03 0.29
C GLY A 65 -12.56 -4.04 -0.22
N SER A 66 -12.27 -3.30 -1.29
CA SER A 66 -13.22 -2.41 -2.01
C SER A 66 -13.96 -1.32 -1.18
N GLN A 67 -13.61 -1.15 0.09
CA GLN A 67 -14.19 -0.18 1.01
C GLN A 67 -13.89 1.26 0.56
N ARG A 68 -14.66 2.24 1.03
CA ARG A 68 -14.32 3.65 0.82
C ARG A 68 -13.22 4.06 1.79
N MET A 69 -12.35 4.99 1.38
CA MET A 69 -11.23 5.44 2.22
C MET A 69 -11.63 5.88 3.64
N HIS A 70 -12.79 6.53 3.79
CA HIS A 70 -13.26 7.00 5.10
C HIS A 70 -13.84 5.88 5.98
N GLU A 71 -14.02 4.68 5.45
CA GLU A 71 -14.45 3.48 6.18
C GLU A 71 -13.25 2.71 6.74
N LEU A 72 -12.02 3.07 6.31
CA LEU A 72 -10.83 2.48 6.90
C LEU A 72 -10.60 2.99 8.32
N ASP A 73 -10.11 2.07 9.15
CA ASP A 73 -9.58 2.40 10.46
C ASP A 73 -8.37 3.33 10.31
N ARG A 74 -8.40 4.47 11.00
CA ARG A 74 -7.35 5.49 10.93
C ARG A 74 -6.02 5.01 11.50
N GLU A 75 -6.07 4.07 12.43
CA GLU A 75 -4.87 3.42 12.97
C GLU A 75 -4.49 2.16 12.18
N GLY A 76 -5.32 1.79 11.19
CA GLY A 76 -5.15 0.59 10.39
C GLY A 76 -4.06 0.71 9.32
N THR A 77 -3.47 -0.45 9.00
CA THR A 77 -2.60 -0.63 7.83
C THR A 77 -3.21 -1.71 6.94
N TYR A 78 -3.29 -1.42 5.63
CA TYR A 78 -4.00 -2.24 4.66
C TYR A 78 -3.11 -2.54 3.45
N ALA A 79 -3.06 -3.81 3.06
CA ALA A 79 -2.42 -4.24 1.83
C ALA A 79 -3.28 -3.94 0.61
N ILE A 80 -2.74 -3.25 -0.38
CA ILE A 80 -3.42 -2.94 -1.64
C ILE A 80 -2.52 -3.33 -2.81
N LYS A 81 -3.10 -3.92 -3.86
CA LYS A 81 -2.38 -4.16 -5.11
C LYS A 81 -2.06 -2.85 -5.80
N LEU A 82 -0.86 -2.72 -6.36
CA LEU A 82 -0.45 -1.55 -7.15
C LEU A 82 -1.44 -1.24 -8.30
N SER A 83 -1.96 -2.28 -8.96
CA SER A 83 -2.93 -2.12 -10.04
C SER A 83 -4.26 -1.51 -9.58
N ASP A 84 -4.71 -1.83 -8.37
CA ASP A 84 -5.92 -1.25 -7.78
C ASP A 84 -5.67 0.15 -7.21
N LEU A 85 -4.45 0.40 -6.72
CA LEU A 85 -4.00 1.72 -6.32
C LEU A 85 -3.97 2.71 -7.50
N LEU A 86 -3.52 2.28 -8.68
CA LEU A 86 -3.55 3.11 -9.90
C LEU A 86 -4.97 3.47 -10.31
N LYS A 87 -5.91 2.52 -10.27
CA LYS A 87 -7.34 2.78 -10.51
C LYS A 87 -7.90 3.77 -9.49
N PHE A 88 -7.43 3.66 -8.25
CA PHE A 88 -7.84 4.54 -7.16
C PHE A 88 -7.33 5.98 -7.38
N GLY A 89 -6.05 6.15 -7.73
CA GLY A 89 -5.46 7.45 -8.04
C GLY A 89 -6.12 8.14 -9.24
N GLN A 90 -6.36 7.40 -10.34
CA GLN A 90 -7.08 7.91 -11.51
C GLN A 90 -8.49 8.43 -11.15
N LYS A 91 -9.22 7.73 -10.27
CA LYS A 91 -10.55 8.18 -9.81
C LYS A 91 -10.48 9.49 -9.03
N LYS A 92 -9.46 9.72 -8.19
CA LYS A 92 -9.29 11.00 -7.49
C LYS A 92 -8.97 12.15 -8.46
N THR A 93 -8.12 11.93 -9.47
CA THR A 93 -7.78 12.96 -10.46
C THR A 93 -8.99 13.36 -11.33
N ILE A 94 -9.93 12.44 -11.57
CA ILE A 94 -11.12 12.69 -12.40
C ILE A 94 -12.23 13.42 -11.61
N ILE A 95 -12.19 13.45 -10.27
CA ILE A 95 -13.17 14.19 -9.45
C ILE A 95 -12.64 15.62 -9.17
N TYR A 96 -12.47 16.41 -10.24
CA TYR A 96 -12.48 17.87 -10.15
C TYR A 96 -13.07 18.43 -11.46
N LYS A 97 -14.38 18.64 -11.46
CA LYS A 97 -15.05 19.60 -12.34
C LYS A 97 -16.28 20.16 -11.65
#